data_AF-A0A356ZWV3-F1
#
_entry.id   AF-A0A356ZWV3-F1
#
_cell.length_a   1.000
_cell.length_b   1.000
_cell.length_c   1.000
_cell.angle_alpha   90.00
_cell.angle_beta   90.00
_cell.angle_gamma   90.00
#
_symmetry.space_group_name_H-M   'P 1'
#
loop_
_entity.id
_entity.type
_entity.pdbx_description
1 polymer ?
#
loop_
_entity_poly.entity_id
_entity_poly.type
_entity_poly.pdbx_seq_one_letter_code
_entity_poly.pdbx_strand_id
1 'polypeptide(L)'
;AGPAGAGRGNAVYAYGVLWVAAGPKVYALNPQTGQELGSYSPGGRFGIVNPVIVGATMYLDNSYDWVQAIPLKTIDPHVAINVPS
;
A
#
# COMPACT_ATOMS: atom_id res chain seq x y z
N ALA A 1 -6.25 -21.26 -9.73
CA ALA A 1 -5.42 -20.41 -8.85
C ALA A 1 -4.85 -19.28 -9.70
N GLY A 2 -5.09 -18.01 -9.34
CA GLY A 2 -4.47 -16.88 -10.06
C GLY A 2 -2.95 -16.91 -9.90
N PRO A 3 -2.19 -16.27 -10.81
CA PRO A 3 -0.73 -16.24 -10.73
C PRO A 3 -0.26 -15.79 -9.35
N ALA A 4 0.87 -16.33 -8.89
CA ALA A 4 1.52 -15.95 -7.64
C ALA A 4 1.80 -14.44 -7.66
N GLY A 5 0.93 -13.65 -7.04
CA GLY A 5 0.96 -12.19 -7.15
C GLY A 5 -0.42 -11.51 -7.08
N ALA A 6 -1.52 -12.26 -7.22
CA ALA A 6 -2.86 -11.72 -6.93
C ALA A 6 -2.85 -11.15 -5.50
N GLY A 7 -3.19 -9.86 -5.33
CA GLY A 7 -3.34 -9.26 -4.00
C GLY A 7 -4.36 -10.07 -3.20
N ARG A 8 -3.89 -10.76 -2.15
CA ARG A 8 -4.74 -11.59 -1.27
C ARG A 8 -5.08 -10.87 0.03
N GLY A 9 -4.40 -9.77 0.31
CA GLY A 9 -4.67 -8.92 1.46
C GLY A 9 -5.73 -7.87 1.17
N ASN A 10 -6.29 -7.30 2.24
CA ASN A 10 -7.23 -6.19 2.11
C ASN A 10 -6.54 -4.91 1.64
N ALA A 11 -7.32 -4.07 0.95
CA ALA A 11 -6.94 -2.69 0.71
C ALA A 11 -7.21 -1.83 1.95
N VAL A 12 -6.60 -0.65 2.01
CA VAL A 12 -6.95 0.40 2.97
C VAL A 12 -7.41 1.62 2.19
N TYR A 13 -8.54 2.20 2.58
CA TYR A 13 -8.98 3.49 2.04
C TYR A 13 -8.62 4.60 3.01
N ALA A 14 -7.74 5.51 2.59
CA ALA A 14 -7.30 6.64 3.40
C ALA A 14 -6.88 7.80 2.49
N TYR A 15 -7.16 9.04 2.90
CA TYR A 15 -6.81 10.25 2.16
C TYR A 15 -7.33 10.29 0.71
N GLY A 16 -8.51 9.69 0.48
CA GLY A 16 -9.12 9.65 -0.86
C GLY A 16 -8.45 8.65 -1.82
N VAL A 17 -7.53 7.82 -1.33
CA VAL A 17 -6.75 6.85 -2.12
C VAL A 17 -7.01 5.45 -1.60
N LEU A 18 -7.07 4.48 -2.52
CA LEU A 18 -7.09 3.07 -2.18
C LEU A 18 -5.66 2.51 -2.19
N TRP A 19 -5.18 2.05 -1.05
CA TRP A 19 -3.84 1.53 -0.84
C TRP A 19 -3.85 0.01 -0.86
N VAL A 20 -3.07 -0.59 -1.74
CA VAL A 20 -3.11 -2.04 -1.98
C VAL A 20 -1.70 -2.61 -1.98
N ALA A 21 -1.48 -3.68 -1.20
CA ALA A 21 -0.29 -4.50 -1.32
C ALA A 21 -0.57 -5.68 -2.27
N ALA A 22 0.15 -5.75 -3.39
CA ALA A 22 -0.01 -6.81 -4.38
C ALA A 22 1.33 -7.15 -5.04
N GLY A 23 1.57 -8.44 -5.30
CA GLY A 23 2.87 -8.88 -5.79
C GLY A 23 4.02 -8.39 -4.88
N PRO A 24 5.10 -7.81 -5.42
CA PRO A 24 6.22 -7.27 -4.63
C PRO A 24 6.08 -5.76 -4.31
N LYS A 25 4.90 -5.16 -4.52
CA LYS A 25 4.72 -3.71 -4.46
C LYS A 25 3.52 -3.30 -3.62
N VAL A 26 3.59 -2.06 -3.14
CA VAL A 26 2.43 -1.32 -2.67
C VAL A 26 2.00 -0.32 -3.74
N TYR A 27 0.70 -0.15 -3.90
CA TYR A 27 0.06 0.69 -4.91
C TYR A 27 -0.85 1.71 -4.25
N ALA A 28 -0.84 2.93 -4.77
CA ALA A 28 -1.86 3.94 -4.57
C ALA A 28 -2.78 3.93 -5.79
N LEU A 29 -4.08 3.69 -5.59
CA LEU A 29 -5.05 3.64 -6.68
C LEU A 29 -6.12 4.71 -6.49
N ASN A 30 -6.57 5.27 -7.61
CA ASN A 30 -7.80 6.04 -7.66
C ASN A 30 -8.97 5.10 -7.32
N PRO A 31 -9.76 5.38 -6.27
CA PRO A 31 -10.81 4.48 -5.81
C PRO A 31 -12.03 4.43 -6.76
N GLN A 32 -12.24 5.43 -7.62
CA GLN A 32 -13.34 5.44 -8.60
C GLN A 32 -12.98 4.73 -9.90
N THR A 33 -11.73 4.86 -10.36
CA THR A 33 -11.32 4.37 -11.69
C THR A 33 -10.40 3.15 -11.65
N GLY A 34 -9.79 2.86 -10.49
CA GLY A 34 -8.75 1.84 -10.35
C GLY A 34 -7.41 2.22 -10.97
N GLN A 35 -7.26 3.44 -11.48
CA GLN A 35 -6.00 3.91 -12.05
C GLN A 35 -4.90 3.97 -10.99
N GLU A 36 -3.71 3.48 -11.32
CA GLU A 36 -2.52 3.64 -10.48
C GLU A 36 -2.12 5.12 -10.42
N LEU A 37 -2.07 5.67 -9.21
CA LEU A 37 -1.56 7.00 -8.87
C LEU A 37 -0.05 6.94 -8.57
N GLY A 38 0.40 5.82 -8.01
CA GLY A 38 1.81 5.56 -7.73
C GLY A 38 2.03 4.15 -7.19
N SER A 39 3.29 3.72 -7.17
CA SER A 39 3.68 2.46 -6.56
C SER A 39 5.10 2.49 -6.00
N TYR A 40 5.34 1.66 -5.00
CA TYR A 40 6.64 1.53 -4.36
C TYR A 40 6.99 0.06 -4.14
N SER A 41 8.26 -0.28 -4.34
CA SER A 41 8.80 -1.64 -4.14
C SER A 41 9.70 -1.61 -2.90
N PRO A 42 9.18 -1.93 -1.71
CA PRO A 42 9.99 -1.86 -0.50
C PRO A 42 10.97 -3.04 -0.35
N GLY A 43 10.84 -4.07 -1.21
CA GLY A 43 11.65 -5.27 -1.17
C GLY A 43 11.04 -6.41 -0.34
N GLY A 44 11.66 -7.58 -0.46
CA GLY A 44 11.12 -8.84 0.05
C GLY A 44 9.96 -9.37 -0.80
N ARG A 45 9.25 -10.37 -0.26
CA ARG A 45 8.10 -11.00 -0.92
C ARG A 45 6.87 -10.90 -0.03
N PHE A 46 5.79 -10.34 -0.56
CA PHE A 46 4.51 -10.33 0.16
C PHE A 46 3.82 -11.70 0.11
N GLY A 47 3.23 -12.06 1.25
CA GLY A 47 2.31 -13.19 1.39
C GLY A 47 0.85 -12.71 1.35
N ILE A 48 0.04 -13.13 2.31
CA ILE A 48 -1.23 -12.46 2.64
C ILE A 48 -0.85 -11.34 3.61
N VAL A 49 -0.84 -10.10 3.13
CA VAL A 49 -0.39 -8.93 3.90
C VAL A 49 -1.50 -7.89 3.94
N ASN A 50 -1.80 -7.38 5.11
CA ASN A 50 -2.89 -6.44 5.32
C ASN A 50 -2.29 -5.13 5.83
N PRO A 51 -2.06 -4.14 4.96
CA PRO A 51 -1.52 -2.86 5.39
C PRO A 51 -2.45 -2.19 6.41
N VAL A 52 -1.86 -1.42 7.31
CA VAL A 52 -2.56 -0.51 8.23
C VAL A 52 -1.98 0.88 8.04
N ILE A 53 -2.83 1.90 8.00
CA ILE A 53 -2.38 3.29 7.91
C ILE A 53 -2.67 4.00 9.22
N VAL A 54 -1.62 4.57 9.83
CA VAL A 54 -1.72 5.41 11.03
C VAL A 54 -1.08 6.75 10.70
N GLY A 55 -1.89 7.81 10.71
CA GLY A 55 -1.47 9.11 10.17
C GLY A 55 -1.00 8.95 8.71
N ALA A 56 0.16 9.53 8.39
CA ALA A 56 0.72 9.55 7.04
C ALA A 56 1.62 8.34 6.70
N THR A 57 1.55 7.24 7.46
CA THR A 57 2.47 6.10 7.35
C THR A 57 1.70 4.78 7.24
N MET A 58 2.09 3.96 6.26
CA MET A 58 1.64 2.59 6.09
C MET A 58 2.56 1.64 6.86
N TYR A 59 1.96 0.70 7.57
CA TYR A 59 2.62 -0.40 8.26
C TYR A 59 2.20 -1.72 7.65
N LEU A 60 3.18 -2.57 7.34
CA LEU A 60 2.96 -3.92 6.85
C LEU A 60 4.19 -4.78 7.11
N ASP A 61 4.02 -6.08 6.96
CA ASP A 61 5.06 -7.08 7.01
C ASP A 61 5.22 -7.82 5.68
N ASN A 62 6.22 -8.68 5.58
CA ASN A 62 6.42 -9.54 4.43
C ASN A 62 6.89 -10.94 4.88
N SER A 63 7.00 -11.88 3.94
CA SER A 63 7.38 -13.27 4.25
C SER A 63 8.83 -13.46 4.71
N TYR A 64 9.63 -12.39 4.81
CA TYR A 64 11.01 -12.41 5.30
C TYR A 64 11.12 -11.82 6.71
N ASP A 65 10.01 -11.74 7.43
CA ASP A 65 9.90 -11.20 8.80
C ASP A 65 10.25 -9.71 8.92
N TRP A 66 10.28 -8.98 7.80
CA TRP A 66 10.51 -7.54 7.83
C TRP A 66 9.23 -6.84 8.24
N VAL A 67 9.31 -5.98 9.27
CA VAL A 67 8.28 -5.00 9.59
C VAL A 67 8.67 -3.67 8.97
N GLN A 68 7.75 -3.06 8.22
CA GLN A 68 8.03 -1.88 7.44
C GLN A 68 7.11 -0.73 7.84
N ALA A 69 7.67 0.48 7.86
CA ALA A 69 6.95 1.73 8.00
C ALA A 69 7.25 2.58 6.76
N ILE A 70 6.24 2.78 5.91
CA ILE A 70 6.38 3.42 4.61
C ILE A 70 5.56 4.72 4.62
N PRO A 71 6.20 5.89 4.56
CA PRO A 71 5.47 7.14 4.37
C PRO A 71 4.63 7.08 3.09
N LEU A 72 3.37 7.51 3.15
CA LEU A 72 2.47 7.44 1.97
C LEU A 72 3.02 8.24 0.78
N LYS A 73 3.74 9.34 1.04
CA LYS A 73 4.41 10.15 0.02
C LYS A 73 5.57 9.44 -0.69
N THR A 74 6.09 8.35 -0.13
CA THR A 74 7.06 7.49 -0.81
C THR A 74 6.38 6.67 -1.92
N ILE A 75 5.08 6.38 -1.77
CA ILE A 75 4.28 5.59 -2.72
C ILE A 75 3.63 6.50 -3.76
N ASP A 76 2.95 7.55 -3.31
CA ASP A 76 2.38 8.61 -4.14
C ASP A 76 2.85 9.98 -3.62
N PRO A 77 3.87 10.60 -4.26
CA PRO A 77 4.38 11.92 -3.85
C PRO A 77 3.35 13.04 -3.91
N HIS A 78 2.26 12.87 -4.64
CA HIS A 78 1.22 13.88 -4.87
C HIS A 78 0.02 13.74 -3.93
N VAL A 79 -0.02 12.70 -3.09
CA VAL A 79 -1.14 12.49 -2.17
C VAL A 79 -1.35 13.69 -1.22
N ALA A 80 -2.59 14.15 -1.15
CA ALA A 80 -3.00 15.19 -0.23
C ALA A 80 -3.27 14.60 1.17
N ILE A 81 -2.35 14.83 2.10
CA ILE A 81 -2.48 14.39 3.49
C ILE A 81 -2.93 15.56 4.35
N ASN A 82 -4.23 15.59 4.63
CA ASN A 82 -4.81 16.54 5.57
C ASN A 82 -4.88 15.86 6.94
N VAL A 83 -3.88 16.08 7.78
CA VAL A 83 -3.97 15.71 9.20
C VAL A 83 -4.53 16.93 9.94
N PRO A 84 -5.71 16.87 10.56
CA PRO A 84 -6.18 17.97 11.40
C PRO A 84 -5.16 18.23 12.51
N SER A 85 -4.88 19.52 12.73
CA SER A 85 -4.00 20.03 13.80
C SER A 85 -4.46 19.62 15.19
#